data_AF-A0A974CLK9-F1
#
_entry.id   AF-A0A974CLK9-F1
#
_cell.length_a   1.000
_cell.length_b   1.000
_cell.length_c   1.000
_cell.angle_alpha   90.00
_cell.angle_beta   90.00
_cell.angle_gamma   90.00
#
_symmetry.space_group_name_H-M   'P 1'
#
loop_
_entity.id
_entity.type
_entity.pdbx_description
1 polymer ?
#
loop_
_entity_poly.entity_id
_entity_poly.type
_entity_poly.pdbx_seq_one_letter_code
_entity_poly.pdbx_strand_id
1 'polypeptide(L)'
;MARLSFLHKKEILTEIQKFWTIILDICSKELQLQIFRDPAVILLHHNEHSVASYKRSLTRYALNAAKLLIPRKWKSPQIPTLTEWIMEMEDIRKYEDLHADSYKAKRNHWATWRLWIQYVILDYLI
;
A
#
# COMPACT_ATOMS: atom_id res chain seq x y z
N MET A 1 30.28 12.71 16.72
CA MET A 1 28.93 12.11 16.88
C MET A 1 27.95 12.47 15.75
N ALA A 2 27.90 13.70 15.23
CA ALA A 2 26.93 14.09 14.17
C ALA A 2 27.07 13.34 12.82
N ARG A 3 28.26 12.88 12.45
CA ARG A 3 28.50 12.16 11.19
C ARG A 3 27.89 10.74 11.20
N LEU A 4 27.91 10.08 12.35
CA LEU A 4 27.32 8.74 12.53
C LEU A 4 25.79 8.79 12.51
N SER A 5 25.18 9.83 13.12
CA SER A 5 23.72 10.02 13.08
C SER A 5 23.21 10.39 11.68
N PHE A 6 23.99 11.09 10.87
CA PHE A 6 23.65 11.40 9.48
C PHE A 6 23.70 10.16 8.56
N LEU A 7 24.74 9.33 8.70
CA LEU A 7 24.88 8.09 7.93
C LEU A 7 23.74 7.11 8.23
N HIS A 8 23.37 6.94 9.50
CA HIS A 8 22.26 6.08 9.91
C HIS A 8 20.91 6.55 9.32
N LYS A 9 20.64 7.87 9.32
CA LYS A 9 19.43 8.41 8.67
C LYS A 9 19.41 8.17 7.16
N LYS A 10 20.56 8.27 6.49
CA LYS A 10 20.69 8.02 5.05
C LYS A 10 20.43 6.55 4.70
N GLU A 11 20.91 5.64 5.53
CA GLU A 11 20.67 4.19 5.39
C GLU A 11 19.18 3.86 5.51
N ILE A 12 18.50 4.37 6.54
CA ILE A 12 17.05 4.20 6.72
C ILE A 12 16.26 4.72 5.51
N LEU A 13 16.63 5.90 4.98
CA LEU A 13 16.00 6.46 3.78
C LEU A 13 16.15 5.53 2.57
N THR A 14 17.32 4.90 2.40
CA THR A 14 17.59 3.98 1.31
C THR A 14 16.72 2.72 1.43
N GLU A 15 16.58 2.18 2.64
CA GLU A 15 15.71 1.02 2.87
C GLU A 15 14.22 1.33 2.69
N ILE A 16 13.76 2.52 3.10
CA ILE A 16 12.39 2.97 2.84
C ILE A 16 12.15 3.10 1.32
N GLN A 17 13.13 3.57 0.54
CA GLN A 17 13.02 3.62 -0.92
C GLN A 17 12.92 2.22 -1.54
N LYS A 18 13.68 1.24 -1.03
CA LYS A 18 13.57 -0.16 -1.45
C LYS A 18 12.18 -0.72 -1.14
N PHE A 19 11.68 -0.47 0.06
CA PHE A 19 10.32 -0.84 0.47
C PHE A 19 9.25 -0.28 -0.48
N TRP A 20 9.33 1.02 -0.81
CA TRP A 20 8.44 1.64 -1.79
C TRP A 20 8.55 0.99 -3.17
N THR A 21 9.77 0.71 -3.61
CA THR A 21 10.01 0.09 -4.93
C THR A 21 9.34 -1.27 -5.02
N ILE A 22 9.47 -2.11 -3.99
CA ILE A 22 8.82 -3.43 -3.93
C ILE A 22 7.30 -3.29 -4.04
N ILE A 23 6.69 -2.38 -3.28
CA ILE A 23 5.24 -2.18 -3.29
C ILE A 23 4.76 -1.67 -4.65
N LEU A 24 5.46 -0.70 -5.25
CA LEU A 24 5.09 -0.16 -6.56
C LEU A 24 5.27 -1.20 -7.67
N ASP A 25 6.28 -2.06 -7.56
CA ASP A 25 6.48 -3.19 -8.46
C ASP A 25 5.32 -4.18 -8.37
N ILE A 26 4.90 -4.58 -7.17
CA ILE A 26 3.73 -5.46 -6.98
C ILE A 26 2.46 -4.80 -7.52
N CYS A 27 2.25 -3.52 -7.19
CA CYS A 27 1.09 -2.77 -7.67
C CYS A 27 1.02 -2.72 -9.20
N SER A 28 2.15 -2.54 -9.87
CA SER A 28 2.19 -2.42 -11.33
C SER A 28 2.18 -3.77 -12.05
N LYS A 29 2.94 -4.76 -11.57
CA LYS A 29 3.14 -6.06 -12.23
C LYS A 29 2.03 -7.05 -11.91
N GLU A 30 1.71 -7.20 -10.62
CA GLU A 30 0.77 -8.22 -10.15
C GLU A 30 -0.67 -7.70 -10.11
N LEU A 31 -0.84 -6.48 -9.60
CA LEU A 31 -2.16 -5.86 -9.45
C LEU A 31 -2.58 -5.01 -10.66
N GLN A 32 -1.70 -4.87 -11.67
CA GLN A 32 -1.96 -4.13 -12.92
C GLN A 32 -2.45 -2.67 -12.69
N LEU A 33 -2.03 -2.05 -11.59
CA LEU A 33 -2.40 -0.69 -11.21
C LEU A 33 -1.51 0.31 -11.93
N GLN A 34 -2.15 1.29 -12.59
CA GLN A 34 -1.46 2.39 -13.27
C GLN A 34 -1.06 3.47 -12.25
N ILE A 35 0.07 3.25 -11.57
CA ILE A 35 0.62 4.19 -10.57
C ILE A 35 1.84 4.89 -11.17
N PHE A 36 1.74 6.20 -11.38
CA PHE A 36 2.89 7.02 -11.75
C PHE A 36 3.87 7.12 -10.58
N ARG A 37 5.17 6.95 -10.85
CA ARG A 37 6.24 6.98 -9.84
C ARG A 37 6.62 8.38 -9.34
N ASP A 38 5.77 9.37 -9.59
CA ASP A 38 5.93 10.72 -9.08
C ASP A 38 5.63 10.74 -7.56
N PRO A 39 6.52 11.27 -6.70
CA PRO A 39 6.25 11.45 -5.29
C PRO A 39 4.93 12.17 -4.98
N ALA A 40 4.49 13.12 -5.81
CA ALA A 40 3.21 13.80 -5.60
C ALA A 40 2.02 12.84 -5.78
N VAL A 41 2.10 11.91 -6.73
CA VAL A 41 1.10 10.86 -6.94
C VAL A 41 1.14 9.85 -5.79
N ILE A 42 2.33 9.34 -5.46
CA ILE A 42 2.52 8.28 -4.46
C ILE A 42 2.14 8.76 -3.05
N LEU A 43 2.62 9.93 -2.65
CA LEU A 43 2.49 10.41 -1.28
C LEU A 43 1.20 11.21 -1.09
N LEU A 44 0.90 12.10 -2.04
CA LEU A 44 -0.19 13.09 -1.91
C LEU A 44 -1.44 12.70 -2.69
N HIS A 45 -1.40 11.61 -3.44
CA HIS A 45 -2.49 11.21 -4.34
C HIS A 45 -2.84 12.30 -5.36
N HIS A 46 -1.86 13.09 -5.80
CA HIS A 46 -2.07 14.06 -6.87
C HIS A 46 -2.27 13.31 -8.18
N ASN A 47 -3.52 13.16 -8.64
CA ASN A 47 -3.87 12.39 -9.83
C ASN A 47 -5.10 12.99 -10.52
N GLU A 48 -5.34 12.56 -11.76
CA GLU A 48 -6.43 13.08 -12.60
C GLU A 48 -7.79 12.40 -12.34
N HIS A 49 -7.86 11.39 -11.48
CA HIS A 49 -9.11 10.70 -11.20
C HIS A 49 -10.01 11.55 -10.29
N SER A 50 -11.32 11.37 -10.46
CA SER A 50 -12.30 11.98 -9.55
C SER A 50 -12.07 11.53 -8.11
N VAL A 51 -12.32 12.41 -7.15
CA VAL A 51 -12.18 12.11 -5.72
C VAL A 51 -13.01 10.88 -5.33
N ALA A 52 -14.23 10.77 -5.85
CA ALA A 52 -15.15 9.67 -5.54
C ALA A 52 -14.63 8.31 -6.04
N SER A 53 -14.15 8.25 -7.29
CA SER A 53 -13.60 7.01 -7.86
C SER A 53 -12.28 6.62 -7.21
N TYR A 54 -11.42 7.60 -6.91
CA TYR A 54 -10.12 7.33 -6.30
C TYR A 54 -10.21 6.93 -4.83
N LYS A 55 -11.19 7.48 -4.09
CA LYS A 55 -11.35 7.22 -2.64
C LYS A 55 -11.51 5.73 -2.30
N ARG A 56 -12.15 4.95 -3.17
CA ARG A 56 -12.35 3.49 -2.99
C ARG A 56 -11.58 2.66 -4.01
N SER A 57 -10.47 3.19 -4.51
CA SER A 57 -9.60 2.49 -5.45
C SER A 57 -8.59 1.61 -4.73
N LEU A 58 -8.27 0.47 -5.33
CA LEU A 58 -7.23 -0.42 -4.83
C LEU A 58 -5.86 0.28 -4.73
N THR A 59 -5.55 1.16 -5.68
CA THR A 59 -4.37 2.04 -5.65
C THR A 59 -4.28 2.86 -4.38
N ARG A 60 -5.38 3.52 -3.98
CA ARG A 60 -5.36 4.35 -2.77
C ARG A 60 -5.15 3.51 -1.52
N TYR A 61 -5.79 2.33 -1.43
CA TYR A 61 -5.59 1.42 -0.31
C TYR A 61 -4.14 0.93 -0.23
N ALA A 62 -3.57 0.47 -1.35
CA ALA A 62 -2.17 0.02 -1.44
C ALA A 62 -1.17 1.09 -0.97
N LEU A 63 -1.31 2.31 -1.50
CA LEU A 63 -0.43 3.42 -1.14
C LEU A 63 -0.62 3.88 0.31
N ASN A 64 -1.86 3.89 0.82
CA ASN A 64 -2.12 4.26 2.21
C ASN A 64 -1.59 3.23 3.20
N ALA A 65 -1.77 1.94 2.94
CA ALA A 65 -1.21 0.87 3.76
C ALA A 65 0.33 1.03 3.89
N ALA A 66 1.01 1.28 2.78
CA ALA A 66 2.44 1.53 2.75
C ALA A 66 2.84 2.77 3.56
N LYS A 67 2.14 3.89 3.33
CA LYS A 67 2.37 5.16 4.04
C LYS A 67 2.18 5.05 5.54
N LEU A 68 1.26 4.21 6.00
CA LEU A 68 0.92 4.07 7.41
C LEU A 68 2.02 3.33 8.19
N LEU A 69 2.69 2.38 7.55
CA LEU A 69 3.73 1.57 8.20
C LEU A 69 5.02 2.36 8.49
N ILE A 70 5.37 3.31 7.63
CA ILE A 70 6.56 4.16 7.80
C ILE A 70 6.54 4.93 9.14
N PRO A 71 5.52 5.75 9.45
CA PRO A 71 5.45 6.45 10.72
C PRO A 71 5.24 5.48 11.88
N ARG A 72 4.64 4.31 11.73
CA ARG A 72 4.56 3.33 12.83
C ARG A 72 5.93 2.86 13.30
N LYS A 73 6.94 2.88 12.42
CA LYS A 73 8.31 2.44 12.73
C LYS A 73 9.34 3.57 12.84
N TRP A 74 8.93 4.84 12.79
CA TRP A 74 9.89 5.95 12.68
C TRP A 74 10.88 6.11 13.84
N LYS A 75 10.52 5.61 15.03
CA LYS A 75 11.38 5.62 16.24
C LYS A 75 12.25 4.37 16.38
N SER A 76 12.15 3.46 15.43
CA SER A 76 12.80 2.16 15.46
C SER A 76 13.75 2.02 14.25
N PRO A 77 14.86 1.27 14.39
CA PRO A 77 15.69 0.91 13.24
C PRO A 77 15.03 -0.12 12.32
N GLN A 78 13.88 -0.69 12.69
CA GLN A 78 13.17 -1.66 11.86
C GLN A 78 12.45 -0.97 10.70
N ILE A 79 12.63 -1.53 9.50
CA ILE A 79 11.96 -1.08 8.27
C ILE A 79 10.62 -1.84 8.12
N PRO A 80 9.58 -1.21 7.56
CA PRO A 80 8.38 -1.93 7.15
C PRO A 80 8.71 -3.07 6.20
N THR A 81 8.11 -4.23 6.44
CA THR A 81 8.28 -5.42 5.61
C THR A 81 7.13 -5.56 4.61
N LEU A 82 7.35 -6.36 3.57
CA LEU A 82 6.29 -6.70 2.63
C LEU A 82 5.13 -7.43 3.33
N THR A 83 5.44 -8.34 4.26
CA THR A 83 4.43 -9.07 5.05
C THR A 83 3.54 -8.12 5.84
N GLU A 84 4.11 -7.09 6.48
CA GLU A 84 3.33 -6.09 7.20
C GLU A 84 2.42 -5.28 6.27
N TRP A 85 2.88 -4.98 5.06
CA TRP A 85 2.04 -4.33 4.05
C TRP A 85 0.90 -5.23 3.58
N ILE A 86 1.16 -6.53 3.36
CA ILE A 86 0.12 -7.51 3.02
C ILE A 86 -0.92 -7.62 4.14
N MET A 87 -0.47 -7.69 5.40
CA MET A 87 -1.35 -7.74 6.56
C MET A 87 -2.23 -6.48 6.65
N GLU A 88 -1.65 -5.29 6.47
CA GLU A 88 -2.42 -4.04 6.50
C GLU A 88 -3.44 -3.99 5.36
N MET A 89 -3.08 -4.44 4.16
CA MET A 89 -4.00 -4.55 3.02
C MET A 89 -5.17 -5.51 3.31
N GLU A 90 -4.88 -6.67 3.89
CA GLU A 90 -5.90 -7.64 4.28
C GLU A 90 -6.82 -7.12 5.37
N ASP A 91 -6.28 -6.41 6.37
CA ASP A 91 -7.07 -5.83 7.45
C ASP A 91 -8.03 -4.76 6.91
N ILE A 92 -7.55 -3.87 6.03
CA ILE A 92 -8.40 -2.88 5.35
C ILE A 92 -9.49 -3.58 4.54
N ARG A 93 -9.14 -4.60 3.76
CA ARG A 93 -10.11 -5.36 2.95
C ARG A 93 -11.19 -5.99 3.82
N LYS A 94 -10.80 -6.74 4.86
CA LYS A 94 -11.73 -7.42 5.77
C LYS A 94 -12.64 -6.41 6.46
N TYR A 95 -12.10 -5.28 6.88
CA TYR A 95 -12.90 -4.19 7.45
C TYR A 95 -13.94 -3.67 6.45
N GLU A 96 -13.58 -3.43 5.20
CA GLU A 96 -14.54 -3.00 4.17
C GLU A 96 -15.62 -4.06 3.87
N ASP A 97 -15.26 -5.34 3.87
CA ASP A 97 -16.21 -6.45 3.64
C ASP A 97 -17.22 -6.57 4.79
N LEU A 98 -16.74 -6.47 6.03
CA LEU A 98 -17.60 -6.48 7.23
C LEU A 98 -18.61 -5.34 7.24
N HIS A 99 -18.27 -4.19 6.65
CA HIS A 99 -19.16 -3.02 6.53
C HIS A 99 -19.97 -3.00 5.22
N ALA A 100 -19.88 -4.04 4.38
CA ALA A 100 -20.63 -4.14 3.14
C ALA A 100 -22.03 -4.73 3.36
N ASP A 101 -22.91 -3.95 3.99
CA ASP A 101 -24.22 -4.44 4.49
C ASP A 101 -25.31 -4.60 3.41
N SER A 102 -25.03 -4.18 2.17
CA SER A 102 -25.97 -4.31 1.05
C SER A 102 -25.36 -5.10 -0.10
N TYR A 103 -26.21 -5.71 -0.92
CA TYR A 103 -25.77 -6.41 -2.13
C TYR A 103 -24.94 -5.52 -3.07
N LYS A 104 -25.33 -4.24 -3.23
CA LYS A 104 -24.57 -3.26 -4.00
C LYS A 104 -23.20 -2.98 -3.37
N ALA A 105 -23.12 -2.86 -2.04
CA ALA A 105 -21.87 -2.66 -1.34
C ALA A 105 -20.93 -3.86 -1.49
N LYS A 106 -21.43 -5.09 -1.35
CA LYS A 106 -20.65 -6.33 -1.54
C LYS A 106 -20.12 -6.45 -2.97
N ARG A 107 -20.95 -6.14 -3.97
CA ARG A 107 -20.51 -6.12 -5.37
C ARG A 107 -19.40 -5.10 -5.61
N ASN A 108 -19.54 -3.89 -5.06
CA ASN A 108 -18.50 -2.86 -5.17
C ASN A 108 -17.22 -3.26 -4.44
N HIS A 109 -17.32 -3.85 -3.24
CA HIS A 109 -16.19 -4.40 -2.52
C HIS A 109 -15.45 -5.43 -3.38
N TRP A 110 -16.17 -6.42 -3.92
CA TRP A 110 -15.57 -7.43 -4.78
C TRP A 110 -14.92 -6.82 -6.03
N ALA A 111 -15.57 -5.85 -6.67
CA ALA A 111 -15.01 -5.17 -7.84
C ALA A 111 -13.70 -4.43 -7.52
N THR A 112 -13.59 -3.79 -6.36
CA THR A 112 -12.36 -3.11 -5.91
C THR A 112 -11.26 -4.11 -5.56
N TRP A 113 -11.59 -5.18 -4.82
CA TRP A 113 -10.61 -6.05 -4.18
C TRP A 113 -10.25 -7.32 -4.96
N ARG A 114 -10.94 -7.59 -6.08
CA ARG A 114 -10.73 -8.80 -6.87
C ARG A 114 -9.25 -9.06 -7.19
N LEU A 115 -8.53 -8.06 -7.72
CA LEU A 115 -7.13 -8.22 -8.13
C LEU A 115 -6.23 -8.55 -6.94
N TRP A 116 -6.50 -7.93 -5.79
CA TRP A 116 -5.79 -8.22 -4.55
C TRP A 116 -6.07 -9.63 -4.03
N ILE A 117 -7.34 -10.06 -4.03
CA ILE A 117 -7.72 -11.42 -3.59
C ILE A 117 -7.06 -12.47 -4.50
N GLN A 118 -7.01 -12.22 -5.81
CA GLN A 118 -6.32 -13.11 -6.76
C GLN A 118 -4.83 -13.22 -6.44
N TYR A 119 -4.15 -12.10 -6.20
CA TYR A 119 -2.73 -12.06 -5.81
C TYR A 119 -2.47 -12.86 -4.52
N VAL A 120 -3.23 -12.60 -3.45
CA VAL A 120 -2.99 -13.26 -2.15
C VAL A 120 -3.27 -14.77 -2.20
N ILE A 121 -4.30 -15.20 -2.95
CA ILE A 121 -4.62 -16.62 -3.10
C ILE A 121 -3.55 -17.37 -3.91
N LEU A 122 -3.01 -16.74 -4.95
CA LEU A 122 -2.06 -17.39 -5.86
C LEU A 122 -0.63 -17.45 -5.29
N ASP A 123 -0.20 -16.44 -4.53
CA ASP A 123 1.22 -16.27 -4.20
C ASP A 123 1.56 -16.47 -2.70
N TYR A 124 0.58 -16.53 -1.79
CA TYR A 124 0.83 -16.53 -0.34
C TYR A 124 0.03 -17.55 0.49
N LEU A 125 -0.82 -18.39 -0.13
CA LEU A 125 -1.68 -19.36 0.56
C LEU A 125 -1.66 -20.79 -0.04
N ILE A 126 -0.52 -21.21 -0.60
CA ILE A 126 -0.20 -22.63 -0.87
C ILE A 126 0.98 -23.06 0.02
#